data_AF-A0A0F0LYE4-F1
#
_entry.id   AF-A0A0F0LYE4-F1
#
_cell.length_a   1.000
_cell.length_b   1.000
_cell.length_c   1.000
_cell.angle_alpha   90.00
_cell.angle_beta   90.00
_cell.angle_gamma   90.00
#
_symmetry.space_group_name_H-M   'P 1'
#
loop_
_entity.id
_entity.type
_entity.pdbx_description
1 polymer ?
#
loop_
_entity_poly.entity_id
_entity_poly.type
_entity_poly.pdbx_seq_one_letter_code
_entity_poly.pdbx_strand_id
1 'polypeptide(L)'
;MQASKSAGTSSTSSHGSTGSSTSTTSTTSQAAAQASRVASAAVAVLQDQSAVSTAQANLADATLVAPVGGVVASIPFSVGDTATTSEAVIISAAGDADITVDVPISDMSLVKSGLAAQVTPDGAQTALTGSVATVSLLPVSSTASTPSYPAVVTVANPPIALATGSQAVVALTVASATNALRVPTSALSGLAGNTATAIVLSGSDSTSSVSVQVGAVGDGWAQIVSGLQIGQQVVLADNQATLPSNSSTSTGRFGSGGGFGGGSFTGGTRTGGTTGGSSSRTGG
;
A
#
# COMPACT_ATOMS: atom_id res chain seq x y z
N MET A 1 51.19 -95.87 20.61
CA MET A 1 50.38 -94.66 20.89
C MET A 1 50.77 -94.20 22.28
N GLN A 2 51.54 -93.10 22.33
CA GLN A 2 52.46 -92.76 23.42
C GLN A 2 51.82 -91.93 24.53
N ALA A 3 52.30 -92.17 25.74
CA ALA A 3 51.99 -91.50 26.98
C ALA A 3 53.23 -90.71 27.48
N SER A 4 53.02 -89.59 28.17
CA SER A 4 53.95 -88.95 29.14
C SER A 4 53.16 -87.83 29.84
N LYS A 5 52.95 -87.73 31.16
CA LYS A 5 53.76 -87.92 32.39
C LYS A 5 54.72 -86.76 32.70
N SER A 6 54.24 -85.86 33.57
CA SER A 6 54.85 -85.34 34.81
C SER A 6 56.32 -84.88 34.86
N ALA A 7 56.48 -83.63 35.34
CA ALA A 7 57.48 -83.10 36.31
C ALA A 7 58.89 -82.63 35.86
N GLY A 8 59.31 -81.51 36.49
CA GLY A 8 60.69 -81.02 36.68
C GLY A 8 61.03 -79.73 35.90
N THR A 9 60.83 -78.50 36.41
CA THR A 9 61.66 -77.74 37.40
C THR A 9 63.14 -77.69 37.01
N SER A 10 63.72 -76.59 36.51
CA SER A 10 64.22 -75.35 37.19
C SER A 10 65.22 -74.72 36.18
N SER A 11 65.67 -73.48 36.17
CA SER A 11 65.49 -72.21 36.88
C SER A 11 66.32 -71.18 36.10
N THR A 12 65.88 -69.94 35.96
CA THR A 12 66.80 -68.78 35.97
C THR A 12 65.98 -67.52 36.23
N SER A 13 66.42 -66.81 37.26
CA SER A 13 65.86 -65.57 37.79
C SER A 13 66.12 -64.39 36.86
N SER A 14 65.13 -63.52 36.68
CA SER A 14 65.39 -62.08 36.61
C SER A 14 64.14 -61.30 37.02
N HIS A 15 64.40 -60.25 37.80
CA HIS A 15 63.44 -59.37 38.43
C HIS A 15 62.82 -58.43 37.39
N GLY A 16 61.55 -58.05 37.55
CA GLY A 16 60.94 -57.04 36.69
C GLY A 16 59.47 -56.75 36.95
N SER A 17 59.17 -56.18 38.13
CA SER A 17 57.99 -55.34 38.43
C SER A 17 56.74 -55.47 37.53
N THR A 18 55.82 -56.37 37.88
CA THR A 18 54.42 -56.35 37.42
C THR A 18 53.47 -55.60 38.36
N GLY A 19 54.02 -54.79 39.28
CA GLY A 19 53.25 -54.10 40.33
C GLY A 19 52.81 -52.66 40.05
N SER A 20 53.08 -52.10 38.86
CA SER A 20 52.89 -50.66 38.60
C SER A 20 51.72 -50.30 37.69
N SER A 21 51.09 -51.27 37.01
CA SER A 21 49.99 -50.98 36.08
C SER A 21 48.66 -50.74 36.83
N THR A 22 48.41 -51.43 37.94
CA THR A 22 47.15 -51.29 38.70
C THR A 22 47.06 -49.97 39.48
N SER A 23 48.15 -49.49 40.08
CA SER A 23 48.21 -48.21 40.79
C SER A 23 48.17 -46.99 39.84
N THR A 24 48.79 -47.10 38.67
CA THR A 24 48.75 -46.05 37.63
C THR A 24 47.38 -45.99 36.93
N THR A 25 46.72 -47.14 36.72
CA THR A 25 45.37 -47.20 36.13
C THR A 25 44.31 -46.68 37.10
N SER A 26 44.43 -46.98 38.41
CA SER A 26 43.49 -46.50 39.44
C SER A 26 43.68 -45.02 39.79
N THR A 27 44.86 -44.45 39.63
CA THR A 27 45.09 -42.99 39.74
C THR A 27 44.61 -42.24 38.50
N THR A 28 44.82 -42.80 37.30
CA THR A 28 44.30 -42.23 36.04
C THR A 28 42.76 -42.28 35.98
N SER A 29 42.13 -43.36 36.43
CA SER A 29 40.67 -43.47 36.48
C SER A 29 40.04 -42.51 37.50
N GLN A 30 40.69 -42.32 38.66
CA GLN A 30 40.27 -41.32 39.64
C GLN A 30 40.43 -39.89 39.11
N ALA A 31 41.52 -39.58 38.41
CA ALA A 31 41.72 -38.27 37.79
C ALA A 31 40.69 -37.99 36.69
N ALA A 32 40.36 -38.98 35.85
CA ALA A 32 39.30 -38.87 34.85
C ALA A 32 37.91 -38.69 35.47
N ALA A 33 37.61 -39.39 36.57
CA ALA A 33 36.37 -39.22 37.31
C ALA A 33 36.26 -37.82 37.96
N GLN A 34 37.38 -37.28 38.49
CA GLN A 34 37.41 -35.90 39.01
C GLN A 34 37.23 -34.87 37.90
N ALA A 35 37.91 -35.04 36.75
CA ALA A 35 37.75 -34.16 35.60
C ALA A 35 36.31 -34.15 35.07
N SER A 36 35.67 -35.32 35.01
CA SER A 36 34.25 -35.45 34.64
C SER A 36 33.32 -34.74 35.64
N ARG A 37 33.57 -34.88 36.96
CA ARG A 37 32.83 -34.15 38.01
C ARG A 37 32.99 -32.64 37.92
N VAL A 38 34.20 -32.17 37.63
CA VAL A 38 34.47 -30.73 37.43
C VAL A 38 33.78 -30.22 36.18
N ALA A 39 33.81 -30.97 35.08
CA ALA A 39 33.10 -30.63 33.85
C ALA A 39 31.58 -30.61 34.05
N SER A 40 30.99 -31.58 34.75
CA SER A 40 29.56 -31.60 35.05
C SER A 40 29.16 -30.46 35.99
N ALA A 41 29.99 -30.15 36.98
CA ALA A 41 29.77 -29.01 37.86
C ALA A 41 29.86 -27.67 37.11
N ALA A 42 30.79 -27.54 36.15
CA ALA A 42 30.88 -26.36 35.30
C ALA A 42 29.63 -26.19 34.42
N VAL A 43 29.09 -27.27 33.85
CA VAL A 43 27.82 -27.23 33.10
C VAL A 43 26.65 -26.84 34.00
N ALA A 44 26.57 -27.39 35.21
CA ALA A 44 25.52 -27.02 36.18
C ALA A 44 25.59 -25.52 36.54
N VAL A 45 26.79 -25.00 36.79
CA VAL A 45 27.00 -23.56 37.05
C VAL A 45 26.56 -22.70 35.86
N LEU A 46 26.85 -23.11 34.62
CA LEU A 46 26.39 -22.40 33.42
C LEU A 46 24.86 -22.43 33.28
N GLN A 47 24.21 -23.54 33.63
CA GLN A 47 22.75 -23.65 33.64
C GLN A 47 22.14 -22.75 34.71
N ASP A 48 22.69 -22.75 35.92
CA ASP A 48 22.24 -21.89 37.01
C ASP A 48 22.43 -20.41 36.67
N GLN A 49 23.54 -20.05 36.03
CA GLN A 49 23.78 -18.69 35.55
C GLN A 49 22.76 -18.27 34.48
N SER A 50 22.42 -19.15 33.54
CA SER A 50 21.37 -18.90 32.55
C SER A 50 20.00 -18.73 33.19
N ALA A 51 19.68 -19.55 34.19
CA ALA A 51 18.43 -19.46 34.94
C ALA A 51 18.33 -18.14 35.72
N VAL A 52 19.43 -17.70 36.37
CA VAL A 52 19.50 -16.39 37.04
C VAL A 52 19.34 -15.26 36.03
N SER A 53 20.04 -15.31 34.89
CA SER A 53 19.90 -14.30 33.83
C SER A 53 18.47 -14.20 33.31
N THR A 54 17.79 -15.33 33.14
CA THR A 54 16.39 -15.38 32.69
C THR A 54 15.45 -14.81 33.76
N ALA A 55 15.67 -15.17 35.03
CA ALA A 55 14.87 -14.63 36.13
C ALA A 55 15.07 -13.11 36.29
N GLN A 56 16.27 -12.60 36.06
CA GLN A 56 16.57 -11.16 36.05
C GLN A 56 15.87 -10.45 34.88
N ALA A 57 15.87 -11.04 33.68
CA ALA A 57 15.14 -10.51 32.53
C ALA A 57 13.62 -10.44 32.81
N ASN A 58 13.03 -11.54 33.30
CA ASN A 58 11.61 -11.58 33.65
C ASN A 58 11.23 -10.55 34.73
N LEU A 59 12.13 -10.28 35.69
CA LEU A 59 11.91 -9.25 36.69
C LEU A 59 11.98 -7.83 36.10
N ALA A 60 12.89 -7.60 35.16
CA ALA A 60 12.97 -6.33 34.44
C ALA A 60 11.71 -6.12 33.58
N ASP A 61 11.24 -7.16 32.88
CA ASP A 61 10.04 -7.14 32.04
C ASP A 61 8.74 -6.96 32.85
N ALA A 62 8.76 -7.23 34.17
CA ALA A 62 7.63 -6.95 35.05
C ALA A 62 7.37 -5.43 35.24
N THR A 63 8.35 -4.58 34.87
CA THR A 63 8.17 -3.12 34.85
C THR A 63 8.11 -2.64 33.41
N LEU A 64 6.92 -2.31 32.93
CA LEU A 64 6.73 -1.79 31.58
C LEU A 64 7.16 -0.32 31.50
N VAL A 65 8.26 -0.07 30.79
CA VAL A 65 8.75 1.29 30.50
C VAL A 65 8.48 1.62 29.04
N ALA A 66 8.01 2.85 28.78
CA ALA A 66 7.80 3.32 27.42
C ALA A 66 9.14 3.38 26.66
N PRO A 67 9.26 2.73 25.48
CA PRO A 67 10.50 2.77 24.70
C PRO A 67 10.76 4.14 24.04
N VAL A 68 9.71 4.96 23.91
CA VAL A 68 9.74 6.29 23.28
C VAL A 68 8.90 7.28 24.08
N GLY A 69 9.24 8.57 23.99
CA GLY A 69 8.44 9.64 24.55
C GLY A 69 7.13 9.85 23.77
N GLY A 70 6.03 10.13 24.46
CA GLY A 70 4.73 10.31 23.82
C GLY A 70 3.57 10.43 24.80
N VAL A 71 2.36 10.42 24.24
CA VAL A 71 1.09 10.40 24.98
C VAL A 71 0.57 8.97 25.03
N VAL A 72 0.21 8.49 26.22
CA VAL A 72 -0.42 7.17 26.37
C VAL A 72 -1.86 7.26 25.86
N ALA A 73 -2.13 6.58 24.74
CA ALA A 73 -3.44 6.61 24.07
C ALA A 73 -4.41 5.58 24.67
N SER A 74 -3.90 4.42 25.07
CA SER A 74 -4.73 3.36 25.64
C SER A 74 -3.95 2.45 26.58
N ILE A 75 -4.56 2.13 27.72
CA ILE A 75 -4.11 1.11 28.67
C ILE A 75 -5.27 0.11 28.81
N PRO A 76 -5.13 -1.12 28.29
CA PRO A 76 -6.24 -2.08 28.24
C PRO A 76 -6.48 -2.84 29.57
N PHE A 77 -5.72 -2.57 30.62
CA PHE A 77 -5.79 -3.28 31.90
C PHE A 77 -5.85 -2.32 33.09
N SER A 78 -6.45 -2.79 34.17
CA SER A 78 -6.60 -2.09 35.45
C SER A 78 -5.80 -2.77 36.56
N VAL A 79 -5.63 -2.08 37.69
CA VAL A 79 -4.94 -2.64 38.86
C VAL A 79 -5.70 -3.87 39.35
N GLY A 80 -5.02 -5.01 39.36
CA GLY A 80 -5.60 -6.31 39.76
C GLY A 80 -5.92 -7.24 38.59
N ASP A 81 -5.83 -6.76 37.34
CA ASP A 81 -6.01 -7.61 36.17
C ASP A 81 -4.79 -8.49 35.90
N THR A 82 -5.05 -9.65 35.29
CA THR A 82 -3.99 -10.52 34.77
C THR A 82 -3.71 -10.14 33.33
N ALA A 83 -2.59 -9.44 33.09
CA ALA A 83 -2.19 -9.05 31.74
C ALA A 83 -1.77 -10.28 30.92
N THR A 84 -2.19 -10.32 29.66
CA THR A 84 -1.77 -11.34 28.70
C THR A 84 -0.89 -10.75 27.61
N THR A 85 -0.11 -11.58 26.90
CA THR A 85 0.77 -11.12 25.81
C THR A 85 0.05 -10.51 24.61
N SER A 86 -1.29 -10.61 24.56
CA SER A 86 -2.12 -10.03 23.50
C SER A 86 -2.53 -8.57 23.78
N GLU A 87 -2.40 -8.12 25.02
CA GLU A 87 -2.79 -6.78 25.45
C GLU A 87 -1.59 -5.85 25.37
N ALA A 88 -1.70 -4.78 24.58
CA ALA A 88 -0.63 -3.82 24.36
C ALA A 88 -1.05 -2.43 24.83
N VAL A 89 -0.14 -1.74 25.54
CA VAL A 89 -0.28 -0.31 25.82
C VAL A 89 0.06 0.45 24.55
N ILE A 90 -0.86 1.31 24.10
CA ILE A 90 -0.68 2.10 22.89
C ILE A 90 -0.16 3.47 23.29
N ILE A 91 1.02 3.82 22.78
CA ILE A 91 1.64 5.13 22.97
C ILE A 91 1.66 5.84 21.62
N SER A 92 1.06 7.02 21.57
CA SER A 92 1.23 7.93 20.44
C SER A 92 2.51 8.72 20.67
N ALA A 93 3.56 8.41 19.90
CA ALA A 93 4.85 9.08 20.02
C ALA A 93 4.70 10.58 19.78
N ALA A 94 5.37 11.40 20.60
CA ALA A 94 5.45 12.84 20.33
C ALA A 94 6.41 13.03 19.16
N GLY A 95 5.89 13.45 18.01
CA GLY A 95 6.68 13.58 16.79
C GLY A 95 5.88 14.14 15.63
N ASP A 96 6.43 14.00 14.44
CA ASP A 96 5.81 14.44 13.20
C ASP A 96 4.65 13.50 12.82
N ALA A 97 3.60 14.04 12.21
CA ALA A 97 2.53 13.22 11.61
C ALA A 97 2.92 12.83 10.20
N ASP A 98 2.95 11.52 9.96
CA ASP A 98 3.10 10.96 8.63
C ASP A 98 1.71 10.64 8.04
N ILE A 99 1.45 11.20 6.86
CA ILE A 99 0.20 11.06 6.12
C ILE A 99 0.50 10.32 4.83
N THR A 100 -0.12 9.17 4.65
CA THR A 100 -0.02 8.39 3.42
C THR A 100 -1.06 8.87 2.42
N VAL A 101 -0.60 9.25 1.22
CA VAL A 101 -1.43 9.69 0.10
C VAL A 101 -1.22 8.75 -1.08
N ASP A 102 -2.29 8.19 -1.61
CA ASP A 102 -2.22 7.31 -2.77
C ASP A 102 -2.18 8.14 -4.06
N VAL A 103 -1.05 8.08 -4.76
CA VAL A 103 -0.81 8.84 -5.99
C VAL A 103 -0.96 7.93 -7.22
N PRO A 104 -1.81 8.27 -8.20
CA PRO A 104 -1.91 7.50 -9.44
C PRO A 104 -0.59 7.46 -10.23
N ILE A 105 -0.33 6.37 -10.95
CA ILE A 105 0.90 6.23 -11.76
C ILE A 105 1.09 7.35 -12.81
N SER A 106 0.00 7.94 -13.31
CA SER A 106 0.06 9.07 -14.26
C SER A 106 0.74 10.30 -13.66
N ASP A 107 0.55 10.54 -12.36
CA ASP A 107 1.02 11.73 -11.67
C ASP A 107 2.29 11.46 -10.85
N MET A 108 2.68 10.19 -10.72
CA MET A 108 3.89 9.76 -9.99
C MET A 108 5.17 10.45 -10.51
N SER A 109 5.23 10.79 -11.80
CA SER A 109 6.37 11.51 -12.38
C SER A 109 6.51 12.96 -11.87
N LEU A 110 5.41 13.55 -11.40
CA LEU A 110 5.33 14.92 -10.91
C LEU A 110 5.62 14.99 -9.39
N VAL A 111 5.32 13.92 -8.65
CA VAL A 111 5.51 13.87 -7.19
C VAL A 111 6.93 13.44 -6.85
N LYS A 112 7.65 14.29 -6.12
CA LYS A 112 9.04 14.07 -5.68
C LYS A 112 9.18 14.31 -4.18
N SER A 113 10.18 13.67 -3.57
CA SER A 113 10.58 14.00 -2.19
C SER A 113 10.98 15.48 -2.08
N GLY A 114 10.61 16.11 -0.98
CA GLY A 114 10.85 17.52 -0.70
C GLY A 114 9.82 18.50 -1.28
N LEU A 115 8.79 18.04 -2.00
CA LEU A 115 7.71 18.92 -2.45
C LEU A 115 6.92 19.49 -1.27
N ALA A 116 6.56 20.76 -1.37
CA ALA A 116 5.69 21.41 -0.41
C ALA A 116 4.26 20.85 -0.50
N ALA A 117 3.70 20.53 0.65
CA ALA A 117 2.36 19.99 0.80
C ALA A 117 1.56 20.84 1.79
N GLN A 118 0.29 21.09 1.46
CA GLN A 118 -0.67 21.72 2.36
C GLN A 118 -1.65 20.66 2.81
N VAL A 119 -1.64 20.36 4.12
CA VAL A 119 -2.48 19.32 4.73
C VAL A 119 -3.61 19.99 5.49
N THR A 120 -4.85 19.69 5.11
CA THR A 120 -6.04 20.18 5.80
C THR A 120 -6.70 19.01 6.51
N PRO A 121 -6.63 18.92 7.85
CA PRO A 121 -7.32 17.89 8.62
C PRO A 121 -8.83 17.94 8.39
N ASP A 122 -9.52 16.80 8.48
CA ASP A 122 -10.99 16.81 8.43
C ASP A 122 -11.58 17.68 9.56
N GLY A 123 -12.58 18.49 9.20
CA GLY A 123 -13.20 19.48 10.08
C GLY A 123 -12.36 20.74 10.36
N ALA A 124 -11.11 20.83 9.89
CA ALA A 124 -10.29 22.03 10.02
C ALA A 124 -10.45 22.96 8.80
N GLN A 125 -10.39 24.28 9.06
CA GLN A 125 -10.40 25.30 7.99
C GLN A 125 -8.99 25.80 7.65
N THR A 126 -7.99 25.39 8.43
CA THR A 126 -6.60 25.87 8.29
C THR A 126 -5.74 24.75 7.77
N ALA A 127 -5.04 25.00 6.66
CA ALA A 127 -4.05 24.10 6.13
C ALA A 127 -2.75 24.22 6.93
N LEU A 128 -2.16 23.07 7.23
CA LEU A 128 -0.86 22.89 7.85
C LEU A 128 0.19 22.69 6.77
N THR A 129 1.38 23.25 6.99
CA THR A 129 2.51 23.07 6.09
C THR A 129 3.19 21.75 6.36
N GLY A 130 3.36 20.95 5.31
CA GLY A 130 4.13 19.70 5.33
C GLY A 130 5.02 19.57 4.10
N SER A 131 5.74 18.46 4.04
CA SER A 131 6.56 18.12 2.88
C SER A 131 6.52 16.63 2.59
N VAL A 132 6.63 16.26 1.31
CA VAL A 132 6.75 14.86 0.91
C VAL A 132 8.08 14.30 1.43
N ALA A 133 8.04 13.38 2.38
CA ALA A 133 9.24 12.72 2.88
C ALA A 133 9.72 11.67 1.88
N THR A 134 8.84 10.75 1.50
CA THR A 134 9.19 9.63 0.61
C THR A 134 8.03 9.29 -0.33
N VAL A 135 8.37 8.69 -1.47
CA VAL A 135 7.40 8.13 -2.41
C VAL A 135 7.74 6.66 -2.56
N SER A 136 6.81 5.78 -2.21
CA SER A 136 7.01 4.35 -2.33
C SER A 136 7.01 3.94 -3.80
N LEU A 137 7.92 3.03 -4.15
CA LEU A 137 8.00 2.41 -5.47
C LEU A 137 7.15 1.14 -5.58
N LEU A 138 6.48 0.74 -4.49
CA LEU A 138 5.58 -0.40 -4.46
C LEU A 138 4.13 0.10 -4.52
N PRO A 139 3.29 -0.42 -5.44
CA PRO A 139 1.90 -0.02 -5.51
C PRO A 139 1.11 -0.61 -4.34
N VAL A 140 0.07 0.11 -3.88
CA VAL A 140 -0.85 -0.36 -2.83
C VAL A 140 -1.63 -1.60 -3.29
N SER A 141 -1.90 -1.69 -4.59
CA SER A 141 -2.46 -2.88 -5.23
C SER A 141 -1.96 -2.99 -6.67
N SER A 142 -1.35 -4.14 -7.00
CA SER A 142 -0.85 -4.45 -8.33
C SER A 142 -1.92 -4.95 -9.31
N THR A 143 -3.15 -5.18 -8.83
CA THR A 143 -4.26 -5.72 -9.63
C THR A 143 -5.28 -4.67 -10.09
N ALA A 144 -5.12 -3.41 -9.67
CA ALA A 144 -5.97 -2.32 -10.11
C ALA A 144 -5.65 -1.91 -11.55
N SER A 145 -6.67 -1.60 -12.34
CA SER A 145 -6.51 -1.05 -13.71
C SER A 145 -5.74 0.28 -13.72
N THR A 146 -5.67 0.97 -12.59
CA THR A 146 -4.86 2.16 -12.32
C THR A 146 -4.06 1.96 -11.02
N PRO A 147 -2.81 1.48 -11.08
CA PRO A 147 -2.01 1.30 -9.88
C PRO A 147 -1.73 2.66 -9.23
N SER A 148 -1.85 2.69 -7.90
CA SER A 148 -1.52 3.87 -7.09
C SER A 148 -0.36 3.56 -6.17
N TYR A 149 0.50 4.54 -5.97
CA TYR A 149 1.74 4.46 -5.21
C TYR A 149 1.62 5.35 -3.96
N PRO A 150 1.84 4.80 -2.76
CA PRO A 150 1.72 5.59 -1.55
C PRO A 150 2.91 6.55 -1.43
N ALA A 151 2.61 7.83 -1.25
CA ALA A 151 3.55 8.88 -0.89
C ALA A 151 3.34 9.27 0.57
N VAL A 152 4.41 9.46 1.33
CA VAL A 152 4.36 9.88 2.73
C VAL A 152 4.65 11.38 2.80
N VAL A 153 3.70 12.12 3.38
CA VAL A 153 3.81 13.54 3.68
C VAL A 153 3.97 13.71 5.18
N THR A 154 5.02 14.39 5.59
CA THR A 154 5.34 14.62 7.00
C THR A 154 4.95 16.05 7.39
N VAL A 155 4.23 16.19 8.49
CA VAL A 155 3.82 17.46 9.11
C VAL A 155 4.43 17.55 10.49
N ALA A 156 5.29 18.54 10.71
CA ALA A 156 5.92 18.75 12.00
C ALA A 156 4.93 19.35 13.01
N ASN A 157 4.99 18.88 14.26
CA ASN A 157 4.14 19.31 15.37
C ASN A 157 2.64 19.32 15.02
N PRO A 158 2.07 18.16 14.64
CA PRO A 158 0.68 18.06 14.24
C PRO A 158 -0.27 18.40 15.41
N PRO A 159 -1.39 19.11 15.16
CA PRO A 159 -2.44 19.24 16.15
C PRO A 159 -3.13 17.89 16.37
N ILE A 160 -3.86 17.75 17.48
CA ILE A 160 -4.61 16.52 17.80
C ILE A 160 -5.64 16.13 16.71
N ALA A 161 -6.05 17.07 15.86
CA ALA A 161 -6.91 16.81 14.71
C ALA A 161 -6.27 15.86 13.67
N LEU A 162 -4.93 15.76 13.63
CA LEU A 162 -4.18 14.80 12.83
C LEU A 162 -3.76 13.56 13.63
N ALA A 163 -4.58 13.15 14.60
CA ALA A 163 -4.37 11.88 15.30
C ALA A 163 -4.32 10.70 14.31
N THR A 164 -3.58 9.65 14.68
CA THR A 164 -3.49 8.42 13.90
C THR A 164 -4.89 7.85 13.63
N GLY A 165 -5.18 7.58 12.36
CA GLY A 165 -6.49 7.09 11.91
C GLY A 165 -7.47 8.19 11.43
N SER A 166 -7.15 9.48 11.61
CA SER A 166 -7.91 10.58 11.02
C SER A 166 -7.70 10.68 9.50
N GLN A 167 -8.64 11.35 8.83
CA GLN A 167 -8.54 11.70 7.42
C GLN A 167 -8.13 13.16 7.24
N ALA A 168 -7.43 13.46 6.15
CA ALA A 168 -7.02 14.81 5.80
C ALA A 168 -6.96 14.96 4.27
N VAL A 169 -7.17 16.18 3.79
CA VAL A 169 -6.98 16.55 2.39
C VAL A 169 -5.58 17.09 2.21
N VAL A 170 -4.82 16.52 1.28
CA VAL A 170 -3.45 16.96 0.99
C VAL A 170 -3.40 17.60 -0.40
N ALA A 171 -2.99 18.86 -0.45
CA ALA A 171 -2.69 19.56 -1.70
C ALA A 171 -1.17 19.59 -1.91
N LEU A 172 -0.70 18.90 -2.95
CA LEU A 172 0.71 18.83 -3.33
C LEU A 172 1.04 19.90 -4.38
N THR A 173 2.07 20.71 -4.12
CA THR A 173 2.53 21.70 -5.11
C THR A 173 3.53 21.04 -6.06
N VAL A 174 3.04 20.51 -7.19
CA VAL A 174 3.88 19.79 -8.18
C VAL A 174 4.65 20.70 -9.14
N ALA A 175 4.15 21.92 -9.35
CA ALA A 175 4.77 22.91 -10.21
C ALA A 175 4.43 24.32 -9.72
N SER A 176 5.39 25.24 -9.84
CA SER A 176 5.20 26.66 -9.54
C SER A 176 5.93 27.48 -10.59
N ALA A 177 5.30 28.57 -11.03
CA ALA A 177 5.87 29.50 -11.98
C ALA A 177 5.69 30.94 -11.50
N THR A 178 6.77 31.70 -11.50
CA THR A 178 6.76 33.14 -11.20
C THR A 178 6.88 33.93 -12.49
N ASN A 179 6.27 35.12 -12.54
CA ASN A 179 6.28 36.02 -13.72
C ASN A 179 5.79 35.36 -15.03
N ALA A 180 4.72 34.56 -14.96
CA ALA A 180 4.17 33.86 -16.12
C ALA A 180 2.84 34.47 -16.61
N LEU A 181 2.58 34.34 -17.92
CA LEU A 181 1.28 34.67 -18.50
C LEU A 181 0.27 33.62 -18.02
N ARG A 182 -0.78 34.06 -17.33
CA ARG A 182 -1.85 33.17 -16.85
C ARG A 182 -3.18 33.49 -17.52
N VAL A 183 -3.94 32.45 -17.82
CA VAL A 183 -5.32 32.56 -18.26
C VAL A 183 -6.22 31.71 -17.36
N PRO A 184 -7.49 32.06 -17.15
CA PRO A 184 -8.43 31.20 -16.44
C PRO A 184 -8.54 29.85 -17.15
N THR A 185 -8.63 28.76 -16.39
CA THR A 185 -8.81 27.42 -16.98
C THR A 185 -10.11 27.31 -17.78
N SER A 186 -11.12 28.12 -17.45
CA SER A 186 -12.37 28.23 -18.21
C SER A 186 -12.22 28.82 -19.61
N ALA A 187 -11.10 29.46 -19.95
CA ALA A 187 -10.83 29.95 -21.30
C ALA A 187 -10.11 28.92 -22.18
N LEU A 188 -9.74 27.76 -21.62
CA LEU A 188 -9.02 26.70 -22.32
C LEU A 188 -9.95 25.52 -22.61
N SER A 189 -9.84 24.95 -23.81
CA SER A 189 -10.58 23.76 -24.22
C SER A 189 -9.63 22.68 -24.77
N GLY A 190 -10.01 21.42 -24.61
CA GLY A 190 -9.30 20.28 -25.17
C GLY A 190 -7.88 20.11 -24.64
N LEU A 191 -7.67 20.24 -23.32
CA LEU A 191 -6.35 20.02 -22.71
C LEU A 191 -5.95 18.54 -22.88
N ALA A 192 -4.95 18.31 -23.72
CA ALA A 192 -4.34 17.00 -23.97
C ALA A 192 -2.84 17.09 -23.67
N GLY A 193 -2.44 16.57 -22.51
CA GLY A 193 -1.08 16.77 -21.98
C GLY A 193 -0.80 18.26 -21.74
N ASN A 194 0.20 18.80 -22.42
CA ASN A 194 0.60 20.22 -22.32
C ASN A 194 0.04 21.11 -23.44
N THR A 195 -0.90 20.62 -24.24
CA THR A 195 -1.49 21.41 -25.34
C THR A 195 -2.96 21.67 -25.06
N ALA A 196 -3.40 22.91 -25.18
CA ALA A 196 -4.80 23.30 -25.12
C ALA A 196 -5.15 24.25 -26.28
N THR A 197 -6.43 24.48 -26.51
CA THR A 197 -6.89 25.50 -27.45
C THR A 197 -7.51 26.65 -26.68
N ALA A 198 -7.08 27.88 -26.98
CA ALA A 198 -7.67 29.11 -26.47
C ALA A 198 -8.35 29.86 -27.63
N ILE A 199 -9.47 30.52 -27.34
CA ILE A 199 -10.14 31.40 -28.31
C ILE A 199 -9.72 32.83 -28.00
N VAL A 200 -9.09 33.49 -28.97
CA VAL A 200 -8.64 34.88 -28.85
C VAL A 200 -9.55 35.79 -29.66
N LEU A 201 -9.89 36.94 -29.10
CA LEU A 201 -10.62 37.98 -29.79
C LEU A 201 -9.66 38.79 -30.68
N SER A 202 -9.87 38.72 -31.99
CA SER A 202 -9.14 39.48 -33.02
C SER A 202 -10.05 40.56 -33.60
N GLY A 203 -10.09 41.74 -32.99
CA GLY A 203 -10.93 42.87 -33.42
C GLY A 203 -12.31 42.89 -32.73
N SER A 204 -13.26 43.65 -33.29
CA SER A 204 -14.54 43.91 -32.62
C SER A 204 -15.51 42.73 -32.57
N ASP A 205 -15.43 41.76 -33.49
CA ASP A 205 -16.38 40.62 -33.55
C ASP A 205 -15.80 39.31 -34.12
N SER A 206 -14.47 39.18 -34.28
CA SER A 206 -13.87 37.96 -34.85
C SER A 206 -13.08 37.18 -33.81
N THR A 207 -13.40 35.91 -33.65
CA THR A 207 -12.70 34.98 -32.75
C THR A 207 -11.77 34.06 -33.54
N SER A 208 -10.55 33.85 -33.05
CA SER A 208 -9.59 32.91 -33.64
C SER A 208 -9.19 31.85 -32.62
N SER A 209 -9.24 30.58 -33.01
CA SER A 209 -8.77 29.46 -32.19
C SER A 209 -7.26 29.33 -32.33
N VAL A 210 -6.55 29.47 -31.22
CA VAL A 210 -5.09 29.38 -31.15
C VAL A 210 -4.71 28.18 -30.30
N SER A 211 -3.83 27.33 -30.83
CA SER A 211 -3.20 26.27 -30.05
C SER A 211 -2.17 26.88 -29.10
N VAL A 212 -2.29 26.55 -27.82
CA VAL A 212 -1.46 27.09 -26.75
C VAL A 212 -0.76 25.97 -26.00
N GLN A 213 0.46 26.22 -25.58
CA GLN A 213 1.21 25.31 -24.73
C GLN A 213 1.01 25.71 -23.27
N VAL A 214 0.47 24.79 -22.48
CA VAL A 214 0.14 24.99 -21.07
C VAL A 214 1.26 24.40 -20.20
N GLY A 215 1.64 25.17 -19.19
CA GLY A 215 2.61 24.79 -18.15
C GLY A 215 1.91 24.32 -16.88
N ALA A 216 2.22 24.96 -15.76
CA ALA A 216 1.57 24.70 -14.48
C ALA A 216 0.08 25.10 -14.52
N VAL A 217 -0.79 24.25 -13.96
CA VAL A 217 -2.23 24.51 -13.80
C VAL A 217 -2.58 24.38 -12.32
N GLY A 218 -3.23 25.38 -11.75
CA GLY A 218 -3.57 25.42 -10.33
C GLY A 218 -4.45 26.63 -9.99
N ASP A 219 -5.23 26.53 -8.90
CA ASP A 219 -6.08 27.61 -8.38
C ASP A 219 -7.07 28.23 -9.39
N GLY A 220 -7.51 27.46 -10.39
CA GLY A 220 -8.40 27.94 -11.46
C GLY A 220 -7.68 28.73 -12.57
N TRP A 221 -6.35 28.77 -12.54
CA TRP A 221 -5.50 29.41 -13.54
C TRP A 221 -4.59 28.39 -14.23
N ALA A 222 -4.28 28.67 -15.48
CA ALA A 222 -3.33 27.92 -16.28
C ALA A 222 -2.22 28.84 -16.77
N GLN A 223 -0.98 28.40 -16.61
CA GLN A 223 0.20 29.05 -17.16
C GLN A 223 0.27 28.80 -18.67
N ILE A 224 0.49 29.87 -19.44
CA ILE A 224 0.76 29.79 -20.88
C ILE A 224 2.26 29.94 -21.12
N VAL A 225 2.86 28.91 -21.70
CA VAL A 225 4.28 28.85 -22.08
C VAL A 225 4.48 29.42 -23.48
N SER A 226 3.58 29.11 -24.41
CA SER A 226 3.61 29.62 -25.78
C SER A 226 2.20 29.65 -26.40
N GLY A 227 2.04 30.43 -27.47
CA GLY A 227 0.80 30.55 -28.23
C GLY A 227 -0.04 31.81 -27.93
N LEU A 228 0.18 32.47 -26.78
CA LEU A 228 -0.47 33.75 -26.45
C LEU A 228 0.55 34.81 -26.03
N GLN A 229 0.17 36.07 -26.22
CA GLN A 229 0.96 37.24 -25.83
C GLN A 229 0.24 38.06 -24.76
N ILE A 230 1.03 38.79 -23.97
CA ILE A 230 0.51 39.74 -22.99
C ILE A 230 -0.40 40.76 -23.70
N GLY A 231 -1.59 40.98 -23.14
CA GLY A 231 -2.57 41.94 -23.67
C GLY A 231 -3.59 41.35 -24.66
N GLN A 232 -3.45 40.09 -25.08
CA GLN A 232 -4.48 39.42 -25.88
C GLN A 232 -5.71 39.11 -25.03
N GLN A 233 -6.90 39.39 -25.59
CA GLN A 233 -8.17 39.07 -24.94
C GLN A 233 -8.58 37.64 -25.29
N VAL A 234 -8.70 36.80 -24.26
CA VAL A 234 -9.21 35.44 -24.39
C VAL A 234 -10.69 35.39 -24.04
N VAL A 235 -11.44 34.65 -24.84
CA VAL A 235 -12.87 34.41 -24.60
C VAL A 235 -12.98 33.30 -23.57
N LEU A 236 -13.64 33.60 -22.45
CA LEU A 236 -14.03 32.59 -21.46
C LEU A 236 -15.07 31.67 -22.11
N ALA A 237 -15.00 30.36 -21.87
CA ALA A 237 -15.96 29.42 -22.45
C ALA A 237 -17.40 29.91 -22.21
N ASP A 238 -18.12 30.10 -23.31
CA ASP A 238 -19.53 30.39 -23.29
C ASP A 238 -20.29 29.09 -23.02
N ASN A 239 -20.86 28.97 -21.83
CA ASN A 239 -21.73 27.84 -21.47
C ASN A 239 -23.12 27.92 -22.18
N GLN A 240 -23.36 28.90 -23.05
CA GLN A 240 -24.54 29.01 -23.92
C GLN A 240 -24.33 28.40 -25.31
N ALA A 241 -23.17 27.78 -25.59
CA ALA A 241 -23.01 27.00 -26.81
C ALA A 241 -24.02 25.84 -26.80
N THR A 242 -24.99 25.89 -27.71
CA THR A 242 -26.01 24.87 -27.87
C THR A 242 -25.36 23.49 -28.01
N LEU A 243 -25.76 22.55 -27.15
CA LEU A 243 -25.42 21.12 -27.29
C LEU A 243 -25.59 20.69 -28.76
N PRO A 244 -24.64 19.93 -29.35
CA PRO A 244 -24.83 19.41 -30.69
C PRO A 244 -26.08 18.53 -30.69
N SER A 245 -27.18 19.05 -31.25
CA SER A 245 -28.38 18.27 -31.49
C SER A 245 -28.01 17.23 -32.53
N ASN A 246 -28.06 15.95 -32.15
CA ASN A 246 -28.11 14.89 -33.13
C ASN A 246 -29.35 15.12 -34.01
N SER A 247 -29.15 15.61 -35.22
CA SER A 247 -30.21 15.59 -36.23
C SER A 247 -30.43 14.13 -36.61
N SER A 248 -31.21 13.41 -35.81
CA SER A 248 -31.86 12.21 -36.29
C SER A 248 -32.83 12.66 -37.37
N THR A 249 -32.38 12.54 -38.61
CA THR A 249 -33.20 12.65 -39.82
C THR A 249 -34.33 11.63 -39.69
N SER A 250 -35.43 12.05 -39.07
CA SER A 250 -36.72 11.37 -39.12
C SER A 250 -37.14 11.34 -40.58
N THR A 251 -36.79 10.26 -41.24
CA THR A 251 -37.24 9.95 -42.60
C THR A 251 -38.69 9.51 -42.48
N GLY A 252 -39.58 10.47 -42.24
CA GLY A 252 -41.02 10.32 -42.35
C GLY A 252 -41.38 10.13 -43.82
N ARG A 253 -41.42 8.89 -44.28
CA ARG A 253 -42.08 8.49 -45.54
C ARG A 253 -43.39 7.78 -45.24
N PHE A 254 -44.38 8.51 -44.77
CA PHE A 254 -45.78 8.07 -44.85
C PHE A 254 -46.66 9.25 -45.19
N GLY A 255 -46.95 9.38 -46.48
CA GLY A 255 -47.89 10.32 -47.03
C GLY A 255 -48.45 9.80 -48.35
N SER A 256 -49.79 9.72 -48.39
CA SER A 256 -50.66 9.91 -49.56
C SER A 256 -51.19 8.67 -50.31
N GLY A 257 -52.52 8.52 -50.23
CA GLY A 257 -53.41 7.81 -51.16
C GLY A 257 -53.83 6.42 -50.67
N GLY A 258 -55.09 6.06 -50.46
CA GLY A 258 -56.38 6.66 -50.81
C GLY A 258 -57.37 5.48 -50.99
N GLY A 259 -58.56 5.57 -50.42
CA GLY A 259 -59.74 4.77 -50.81
C GLY A 259 -59.87 3.35 -50.25
N PHE A 260 -60.52 3.21 -49.10
CA PHE A 260 -61.17 1.95 -48.72
C PHE A 260 -62.58 1.91 -49.33
N GLY A 261 -62.70 1.27 -50.49
CA GLY A 261 -63.96 0.91 -51.14
C GLY A 261 -64.10 -0.62 -51.17
N GLY A 262 -65.25 -1.13 -50.72
CA GLY A 262 -65.50 -2.55 -50.49
C GLY A 262 -65.54 -3.46 -51.73
N GLY A 263 -65.56 -4.77 -51.48
CA GLY A 263 -65.78 -5.76 -52.52
C GLY A 263 -65.42 -7.18 -52.08
N SER A 264 -66.44 -7.99 -51.86
CA SER A 264 -66.42 -9.42 -51.60
C SER A 264 -65.53 -10.21 -52.57
N PHE A 265 -64.70 -11.11 -52.04
CA PHE A 265 -64.25 -12.29 -52.78
C PHE A 265 -64.39 -13.55 -51.93
N THR A 266 -65.57 -14.14 -52.15
CA THR A 266 -65.95 -15.53 -52.06
C THR A 266 -64.91 -16.49 -52.66
N GLY A 267 -64.68 -17.62 -51.97
CA GLY A 267 -64.61 -18.92 -52.63
C GLY A 267 -63.23 -19.59 -52.71
N GLY A 268 -63.10 -20.76 -52.08
CA GLY A 268 -62.00 -21.68 -52.34
C GLY A 268 -61.75 -22.68 -51.21
N THR A 269 -62.61 -23.68 -51.11
CA THR A 269 -62.47 -24.84 -50.23
C THR A 269 -61.26 -25.72 -50.58
N ARG A 270 -60.94 -26.60 -49.61
CA ARG A 270 -60.17 -27.88 -49.66
C ARG A 270 -58.87 -27.80 -48.86
N THR A 271 -58.46 -28.76 -48.05
CA THR A 271 -58.98 -30.06 -47.61
C THR A 271 -57.95 -30.60 -46.62
N GLY A 272 -58.37 -31.12 -45.46
CA GLY A 272 -57.66 -32.11 -44.62
C GLY A 272 -56.34 -31.67 -44.00
N GLY A 273 -56.05 -31.84 -42.71
CA GLY A 273 -56.63 -32.70 -41.68
C GLY A 273 -55.50 -33.09 -40.73
N THR A 274 -55.81 -33.09 -39.42
CA THR A 274 -55.40 -34.14 -38.44
C THR A 274 -53.89 -34.39 -38.30
N THR A 275 -53.18 -34.08 -37.21
CA THR A 275 -53.25 -34.59 -35.83
C THR A 275 -51.81 -34.37 -35.31
N GLY A 276 -51.47 -33.87 -34.12
CA GLY A 276 -51.96 -34.15 -32.78
C GLY A 276 -50.83 -34.80 -31.96
N GLY A 277 -50.68 -34.40 -30.69
CA GLY A 277 -49.83 -35.06 -29.67
C GLY A 277 -48.47 -34.37 -29.46
N SER A 278 -48.26 -33.49 -28.47
CA SER A 278 -48.27 -33.67 -27.01
C SER A 278 -47.27 -34.72 -26.50
N SER A 279 -46.26 -34.28 -25.74
CA SER A 279 -46.10 -34.55 -24.30
C SER A 279 -44.63 -34.65 -23.84
N SER A 280 -44.33 -33.81 -22.84
CA SER A 280 -43.57 -34.03 -21.59
C SER A 280 -42.18 -34.69 -21.55
N ARG A 281 -41.28 -34.06 -20.77
CA ARG A 281 -40.44 -34.61 -19.67
C ARG A 281 -39.32 -33.59 -19.36
N THR A 282 -39.28 -32.93 -18.20
CA THR A 282 -38.90 -33.40 -16.84
C THR A 282 -37.42 -33.79 -16.72
N GLY A 283 -36.67 -32.95 -15.99
CA GLY A 283 -35.86 -33.34 -14.83
C GLY A 283 -34.47 -33.94 -15.07
N GLY A 284 -33.46 -33.22 -14.59
CA GLY A 284 -32.08 -33.64 -14.35
C GLY A 284 -31.34 -32.51 -13.68
#